data_AF-A0A954L255-F1
#
_entry.id   AF-A0A954L255-F1
#
_cell.length_a   1.000
_cell.length_b   1.000
_cell.length_c   1.000
_cell.angle_alpha   90.00
_cell.angle_beta   90.00
_cell.angle_gamma   90.00
#
_symmetry.space_group_name_H-M   'P 1'
#
loop_
_entity.id
_entity.type
_entity.pdbx_description
1 polymer ?
#
loop_
_entity_poly.entity_id
_entity_poly.type
_entity_poly.pdbx_seq_one_letter_code
_entity_poly.pdbx_strand_id
1 'polypeptide(L)'
;MIGDVPDIEKAFVLVRLYELPEDSDDLVRSITYATNSQNPVDLRDLKSNDARQKSLETDIEGLGYTYLRNRSDAATARTQIKSSRAAEAVLAVWREKPHQARTQSRELFGNLYDAIFSEDLNGAQVILAVLLFRFAEKKRQRPPAGAPAFISYASHFVAMLMGRYLLADLEVDLAGLTHQKFQDAITQWELKDEEYHQKALDDLQTALNALYTNPDESLQQLAATFRRGDLLGRLPK
;
A
#
# COMPACT_ATOMS: atom_id res chain seq x y z
N MET A 1 -21.24 -22.03 -34.45
CA MET A 1 -20.33 -20.97 -34.92
C MET A 1 -19.09 -21.03 -34.04
N ILE A 2 -18.02 -21.62 -34.56
CA ILE A 2 -16.72 -21.69 -33.89
C ILE A 2 -16.02 -20.37 -34.23
N GLY A 3 -15.67 -19.59 -33.21
CA GLY A 3 -15.03 -18.29 -33.38
C GLY A 3 -13.68 -18.43 -34.07
N ASP A 4 -13.42 -17.53 -35.01
CA ASP A 4 -12.17 -17.38 -35.74
C ASP A 4 -10.99 -17.26 -34.75
N VAL A 5 -10.03 -18.17 -34.84
CA VAL A 5 -8.79 -18.10 -34.04
C VAL A 5 -7.87 -17.13 -34.78
N PRO A 6 -7.38 -16.05 -34.15
CA PRO A 6 -6.56 -15.06 -34.84
C PRO A 6 -5.30 -15.73 -35.41
N ASP A 7 -5.12 -15.57 -36.72
CA ASP A 7 -4.02 -16.11 -37.52
C ASP A 7 -2.70 -15.43 -37.13
N ILE A 8 -1.93 -16.07 -36.23
CA ILE A 8 -0.64 -15.57 -35.71
C ILE A 8 0.41 -15.48 -36.83
N GLU A 9 0.24 -16.20 -37.95
CA GLU A 9 1.22 -16.21 -39.06
C GLU A 9 1.39 -14.84 -39.74
N LYS A 10 0.46 -13.89 -39.51
CA LYS A 10 0.51 -12.52 -40.05
C LYS A 10 0.78 -11.44 -39.01
N ALA A 11 1.30 -11.82 -37.84
CA ALA A 11 1.68 -10.87 -36.80
C ALA A 11 3.11 -10.33 -37.04
N PHE A 12 3.28 -9.02 -36.90
CA PHE A 12 4.60 -8.38 -36.93
C PHE A 12 4.94 -7.85 -35.53
N VAL A 13 6.14 -8.14 -35.06
CA VAL A 13 6.66 -7.61 -33.79
C VAL A 13 7.66 -6.50 -34.10
N LEU A 14 7.37 -5.28 -33.63
CA LEU A 14 8.34 -4.19 -33.66
C LEU A 14 9.25 -4.30 -32.44
N VAL A 15 10.53 -4.62 -32.66
CA VAL A 15 11.54 -4.67 -31.59
C VAL A 15 12.37 -3.38 -31.62
N ARG A 16 12.52 -2.72 -30.46
CA ARG A 16 13.45 -1.61 -30.25
C ARG A 16 14.49 -2.05 -29.22
N LEU A 17 15.76 -2.03 -29.59
CA LEU A 17 16.89 -2.35 -28.72
C LEU A 17 17.60 -1.05 -28.36
N TYR A 18 17.86 -0.85 -27.08
CA TYR A 18 18.60 0.29 -26.55
C TYR A 18 19.82 -0.24 -25.82
N GLU A 19 21.01 0.22 -26.22
CA GLU A 19 22.25 -0.02 -25.50
C GLU A 19 22.45 1.12 -24.50
N LEU A 20 22.68 0.78 -23.24
CA LEU A 20 22.79 1.73 -22.14
C LEU A 20 24.03 1.37 -21.29
N PRO A 21 24.72 2.36 -20.71
CA PRO A 21 25.77 2.13 -19.72
C PRO A 21 25.26 1.31 -18.52
N GLU A 22 26.15 0.52 -17.88
CA GLU A 22 25.78 -0.36 -16.75
C GLU A 22 25.17 0.39 -15.54
N ASP A 23 25.42 1.69 -15.41
CA ASP A 23 24.96 2.57 -14.32
C ASP A 23 23.72 3.40 -14.68
N SER A 24 22.99 3.04 -15.74
CA SER A 24 21.87 3.83 -16.28
C SER A 24 20.48 3.31 -15.91
N ASP A 25 20.29 2.73 -14.72
CA ASP A 25 19.02 2.17 -14.25
C ASP A 25 17.85 3.18 -14.30
N ASP A 26 18.11 4.43 -13.93
CA ASP A 26 17.11 5.51 -13.98
C ASP A 26 16.68 5.82 -15.43
N LEU A 27 17.61 5.75 -16.38
CA LEU A 27 17.34 5.98 -17.78
C LEU A 27 16.55 4.81 -18.39
N VAL A 28 16.91 3.56 -18.07
CA VAL A 28 16.14 2.36 -18.42
C VAL A 28 14.69 2.50 -17.95
N ARG A 29 14.50 2.92 -16.70
CA ARG A 29 13.18 3.11 -16.08
C ARG A 29 12.39 4.20 -16.78
N SER A 30 13.02 5.33 -17.10
CA SER A 30 12.38 6.44 -17.81
C SER A 30 11.96 6.08 -19.24
N ILE A 31 12.81 5.35 -19.98
CA ILE A 31 12.52 4.86 -21.33
C ILE A 31 11.38 3.84 -21.27
N THR A 32 11.43 2.92 -20.31
CA THR A 32 10.37 1.93 -20.09
C THR A 32 9.05 2.63 -19.82
N TYR A 33 9.01 3.59 -18.89
CA TYR A 33 7.80 4.34 -18.56
C TYR A 33 7.27 5.16 -19.75
N ALA A 34 8.15 5.89 -20.45
CA ALA A 34 7.77 6.72 -21.59
C ALA A 34 7.25 5.88 -22.77
N THR A 35 7.87 4.73 -23.04
CA THR A 35 7.48 3.86 -24.15
C THR A 35 6.23 3.03 -23.84
N ASN A 36 6.01 2.70 -22.56
CA ASN A 36 4.81 2.02 -22.05
C ASN A 36 3.53 2.86 -22.25
N SER A 37 3.65 4.19 -22.41
CA SER A 37 2.52 5.04 -22.82
C SER A 37 1.95 4.72 -24.22
N GLN A 38 2.74 4.10 -25.10
CA GLN A 38 2.34 3.77 -26.48
C GLN A 38 1.70 2.38 -26.62
N ASN A 39 2.00 1.45 -25.69
CA ASN A 39 1.34 0.15 -25.54
C ASN A 39 1.42 -0.25 -24.05
N PRO A 40 0.33 -0.11 -23.27
CA PRO A 40 0.39 -0.24 -21.83
C PRO A 40 0.66 -1.68 -21.40
N VAL A 41 1.89 -1.96 -20.99
CA VAL A 41 2.27 -3.15 -20.23
C VAL A 41 2.15 -2.81 -18.76
N ASP A 42 1.34 -3.57 -18.02
CA ASP A 42 1.16 -3.33 -16.58
C ASP A 42 2.51 -3.52 -15.87
N LEU A 43 3.06 -2.45 -15.28
CA LEU A 43 4.34 -2.50 -14.57
C LEU A 43 4.33 -3.52 -13.43
N ARG A 44 3.14 -3.80 -12.87
CA ARG A 44 2.97 -4.87 -11.87
C ARG A 44 3.32 -6.23 -12.46
N ASP A 45 2.91 -6.51 -13.69
CA ASP A 45 3.13 -7.80 -14.33
C ASP A 45 4.62 -7.95 -14.70
N LEU A 46 5.29 -6.86 -15.07
CA LEU A 46 6.76 -6.86 -15.24
C LEU A 46 7.48 -7.16 -13.92
N LYS A 47 7.01 -6.58 -12.82
CA LYS A 47 7.60 -6.76 -11.49
C LYS A 47 7.22 -8.07 -10.80
N SER A 48 6.26 -8.85 -11.31
CA SER A 48 5.83 -10.09 -10.64
C SER A 48 6.92 -11.15 -10.56
N ASN A 49 7.91 -11.09 -11.46
CA ASN A 49 9.06 -11.98 -11.51
C ASN A 49 10.29 -11.49 -10.72
N ASP A 50 10.24 -10.27 -10.16
CA ASP A 50 11.30 -9.69 -9.31
C ASP A 50 11.58 -10.62 -8.12
N ALA A 51 12.86 -10.76 -7.76
CA ALA A 51 13.31 -11.64 -6.69
C ALA A 51 12.64 -11.30 -5.34
N ARG A 52 12.42 -10.02 -5.06
CA ARG A 52 11.75 -9.56 -3.83
C ARG A 52 10.30 -10.05 -3.76
N GLN A 53 9.59 -10.07 -4.89
CA GLN A 53 8.21 -10.57 -4.93
C GLN A 53 8.15 -12.07 -4.68
N LYS A 54 9.08 -12.84 -5.26
CA LYS A 54 9.19 -14.29 -5.05
C LYS A 54 9.54 -14.62 -3.59
N SER A 55 10.48 -13.88 -3.00
CA SER A 55 10.83 -14.04 -1.58
C SER A 55 9.62 -13.76 -0.69
N LEU A 56 8.90 -12.66 -0.93
CA LEU A 56 7.69 -12.33 -0.17
C LEU A 56 6.60 -13.39 -0.32
N GLU A 57 6.47 -14.02 -1.48
CA GLU A 57 5.52 -15.12 -1.67
C GLU A 57 5.82 -16.28 -0.72
N THR A 58 7.08 -16.72 -0.66
CA THR A 58 7.51 -17.79 0.25
C THR A 58 7.34 -17.40 1.71
N ASP A 59 7.75 -16.18 2.09
CA ASP A 59 7.65 -15.70 3.48
C ASP A 59 6.20 -15.61 3.94
N ILE A 60 5.32 -15.06 3.11
CA ILE A 60 3.89 -14.88 3.42
C ILE A 60 3.19 -16.24 3.50
N GLU A 61 3.55 -17.18 2.62
CA GLU A 61 3.05 -18.57 2.68
C GLU A 61 3.44 -19.27 3.97
N GLY A 62 4.70 -19.12 4.41
CA GLY A 62 5.19 -19.65 5.69
C GLY A 62 4.43 -19.12 6.92
N LEU A 63 3.77 -17.97 6.79
CA LEU A 63 2.95 -17.35 7.85
C LEU A 63 1.45 -17.63 7.72
N GLY A 64 1.04 -18.50 6.79
CA GLY A 64 -0.36 -18.93 6.62
C GLY A 64 -1.22 -18.02 5.74
N TYR A 65 -0.59 -17.14 4.96
CA TYR A 65 -1.24 -16.25 4.00
C TYR A 65 -0.85 -16.62 2.56
N THR A 66 -1.59 -16.16 1.56
CA THR A 66 -1.23 -16.40 0.15
C THR A 66 -0.95 -15.08 -0.54
N TYR A 67 0.25 -14.92 -1.10
CA TYR A 67 0.62 -13.74 -1.85
C TYR A 67 0.33 -13.91 -3.35
N LEU A 68 -0.50 -13.05 -3.92
CA LEU A 68 -0.86 -13.09 -5.34
C LEU A 68 -0.04 -12.03 -6.08
N ARG A 69 1.10 -12.47 -6.63
CA ARG A 69 2.03 -11.63 -7.42
C ARG A 69 1.41 -11.16 -8.73
N ASN A 70 0.77 -12.10 -9.44
CA ASN A 70 0.14 -11.87 -10.74
C ASN A 70 -1.28 -11.32 -10.60
N ARG A 71 -1.75 -10.64 -11.66
CA ARG A 71 -3.13 -10.20 -11.74
C ARG A 71 -4.09 -11.38 -11.60
N SER A 72 -5.05 -11.22 -10.69
CA SER A 72 -6.19 -12.12 -10.55
C SER A 72 -7.44 -11.27 -10.32
N ASP A 73 -8.44 -11.46 -11.17
CA ASP A 73 -9.74 -10.79 -11.05
C ASP A 73 -10.71 -11.59 -10.13
N ALA A 74 -10.27 -12.73 -9.60
CA ALA A 74 -11.05 -13.50 -8.64
C ALA A 74 -11.23 -12.74 -7.31
N ALA A 75 -12.38 -12.99 -6.69
CA ALA A 75 -12.62 -12.61 -5.31
C ALA A 75 -11.60 -13.31 -4.42
N THR A 76 -10.90 -12.54 -3.60
CA THR A 76 -9.82 -13.06 -2.76
C THR A 76 -10.29 -13.30 -1.34
N ALA A 77 -9.91 -14.45 -0.77
CA ALA A 77 -10.12 -14.76 0.64
C ALA A 77 -9.40 -13.75 1.55
N ARG A 78 -9.78 -13.70 2.84
CA ARG A 78 -9.14 -12.80 3.82
C ARG A 78 -7.63 -13.07 3.95
N THR A 79 -7.18 -14.30 3.81
CA THR A 79 -5.76 -14.69 3.87
C THR A 79 -5.01 -14.45 2.55
N GLN A 80 -5.70 -14.11 1.46
CA GLN A 80 -5.07 -13.83 0.18
C GLN A 80 -4.74 -12.34 0.05
N ILE A 81 -3.49 -12.02 -0.32
CA ILE A 81 -2.97 -10.66 -0.42
C ILE A 81 -2.53 -10.41 -1.86
N LYS A 82 -3.23 -9.52 -2.58
CA LYS A 82 -2.80 -9.05 -3.91
C LYS A 82 -1.60 -8.14 -3.78
N SER A 83 -0.63 -8.26 -4.69
CA SER A 83 0.57 -7.41 -4.72
C SER A 83 0.24 -5.90 -4.73
N SER A 84 -0.79 -5.49 -5.46
CA SER A 84 -1.25 -4.10 -5.48
C SER A 84 -1.74 -3.61 -4.12
N ARG A 85 -2.40 -4.49 -3.36
CA ARG A 85 -2.88 -4.17 -2.02
C ARG A 85 -1.75 -4.15 -1.00
N ALA A 86 -0.79 -5.05 -1.13
CA ALA A 86 0.44 -5.03 -0.35
C ALA A 86 1.20 -3.71 -0.58
N ALA A 87 1.38 -3.30 -1.83
CA ALA A 87 2.10 -2.08 -2.17
C ALA A 87 1.46 -0.83 -1.55
N GLU A 88 0.13 -0.70 -1.70
CA GLU A 88 -0.63 0.41 -1.13
C GLU A 88 -0.54 0.45 0.40
N ALA A 89 -0.69 -0.72 1.04
CA ALA A 89 -0.64 -0.84 2.49
C ALA A 89 0.75 -0.54 3.05
N VAL A 90 1.80 -1.13 2.48
CA VAL A 90 3.19 -0.92 2.92
C VAL A 90 3.58 0.55 2.74
N LEU A 91 3.22 1.18 1.61
CA LEU A 91 3.49 2.60 1.38
C LEU A 91 2.81 3.50 2.43
N ALA A 92 1.55 3.22 2.74
CA ALA A 92 0.82 4.00 3.73
C ALA A 92 1.38 3.79 5.14
N VAL A 93 1.53 2.54 5.54
CA VAL A 93 1.77 2.16 6.94
C VAL A 93 3.25 2.23 7.31
N TRP A 94 4.11 1.55 6.56
CA TRP A 94 5.53 1.37 6.93
C TRP A 94 6.48 2.34 6.24
N ARG A 95 6.03 3.01 5.17
CA ARG A 95 6.77 4.10 4.52
C ARG A 95 6.23 5.47 4.89
N GLU A 96 5.23 5.51 5.77
CA GLU A 96 4.59 6.73 6.30
C GLU A 96 4.18 7.72 5.21
N LYS A 97 3.71 7.20 4.07
CA LYS A 97 3.28 7.99 2.90
C LYS A 97 1.80 7.75 2.59
N PRO A 98 0.87 7.94 3.55
CA PRO A 98 -0.55 7.66 3.35
C PRO A 98 -1.20 8.53 2.26
N HIS A 99 -0.74 9.77 2.12
CA HIS A 99 -1.17 10.71 1.06
C HIS A 99 -0.79 10.23 -0.35
N GLN A 100 0.42 9.67 -0.53
CA GLN A 100 0.88 9.12 -1.81
C GLN A 100 0.20 7.79 -2.12
N ALA A 101 0.06 6.91 -1.13
CA ALA A 101 -0.59 5.61 -1.30
C ALA A 101 -2.00 5.71 -1.88
N ARG A 102 -2.77 6.72 -1.47
CA ARG A 102 -4.11 6.98 -2.00
C ARG A 102 -4.12 7.53 -3.43
N THR A 103 -3.15 8.36 -3.79
CA THR A 103 -3.25 9.25 -4.97
C THR A 103 -2.35 8.84 -6.12
N GLN A 104 -1.28 8.11 -5.84
CA GLN A 104 -0.24 7.70 -6.79
C GLN A 104 -0.28 6.19 -7.03
N SER A 105 -1.47 5.61 -7.17
CA SER A 105 -1.66 4.16 -7.36
C SER A 105 -0.94 3.63 -8.61
N ARG A 106 -0.77 4.46 -9.64
CA ARG A 106 -0.01 4.14 -10.87
C ARG A 106 1.50 4.04 -10.63
N GLU A 107 2.02 4.73 -9.63
CA GLU A 107 3.45 4.79 -9.32
C GLU A 107 3.92 3.65 -8.41
N LEU A 108 3.00 2.88 -7.81
CA LEU A 108 3.32 1.80 -6.86
C LEU A 108 4.26 0.74 -7.44
N PHE A 109 4.09 0.39 -8.71
CA PHE A 109 4.98 -0.51 -9.46
C PHE A 109 5.89 0.24 -10.43
N GLY A 110 5.77 1.56 -10.48
CA GLY A 110 6.68 2.48 -11.15
C GLY A 110 7.65 3.08 -10.14
N ASN A 111 7.64 4.40 -10.00
CA ASN A 111 8.65 5.16 -9.26
C ASN A 111 8.76 4.83 -7.76
N LEU A 112 7.68 4.34 -7.15
CA LEU A 112 7.64 4.04 -5.71
C LEU A 112 8.05 2.59 -5.39
N TYR A 113 8.24 1.74 -6.40
CA TYR A 113 8.41 0.30 -6.19
C TYR A 113 9.55 -0.05 -5.24
N ASP A 114 10.75 0.49 -5.44
CA ASP A 114 11.92 0.17 -4.62
C ASP A 114 11.83 0.74 -3.21
N ALA A 115 11.13 1.87 -3.05
CA ALA A 115 10.84 2.41 -1.72
C ALA A 115 9.81 1.56 -0.97
N ILE A 116 8.86 0.94 -1.68
CA ILE A 116 7.82 0.08 -1.09
C ILE A 116 8.40 -1.29 -0.77
N PHE A 117 8.88 -2.00 -1.78
CA PHE A 117 9.45 -3.33 -1.70
C PHE A 117 10.97 -3.21 -1.57
N SER A 118 11.43 -2.72 -0.43
CA SER A 118 12.86 -2.69 -0.10
C SER A 118 13.38 -4.10 0.21
N GLU A 119 14.70 -4.27 0.22
CA GLU A 119 15.33 -5.59 0.46
C GLU A 119 15.09 -6.14 1.87
N ASP A 120 14.82 -5.26 2.83
CA ASP A 120 14.53 -5.59 4.24
C ASP A 120 13.03 -5.84 4.52
N LEU A 121 12.16 -5.64 3.51
CA LEU A 121 10.74 -5.89 3.66
C LEU A 121 10.48 -7.39 3.74
N ASN A 122 9.86 -7.84 4.84
CA ASN A 122 9.55 -9.25 5.07
C ASN A 122 8.04 -9.55 5.07
N GLY A 123 7.68 -10.83 5.02
CA GLY A 123 6.28 -11.28 4.99
C GLY A 123 5.43 -10.83 6.18
N ALA A 124 5.98 -10.81 7.40
CA ALA A 124 5.26 -10.39 8.61
C ALA A 124 4.84 -8.91 8.51
N GLN A 125 5.76 -8.04 8.07
CA GLN A 125 5.49 -6.63 7.83
C GLN A 125 4.40 -6.46 6.75
N VAL A 126 4.48 -7.16 5.62
CA VAL A 126 3.48 -7.06 4.56
C VAL A 126 2.09 -7.46 5.05
N ILE A 127 1.98 -8.60 5.75
CA ILE A 127 0.70 -9.10 6.26
C ILE A 127 0.08 -8.07 7.21
N LEU A 128 0.84 -7.59 8.20
CA LEU A 128 0.33 -6.65 9.20
C LEU A 128 -0.10 -5.32 8.58
N ALA A 129 0.68 -4.75 7.65
CA ALA A 129 0.26 -3.55 6.92
C ALA A 129 -1.10 -3.78 6.23
N VAL A 130 -1.28 -4.92 5.57
CA VAL A 130 -2.51 -5.23 4.84
C VAL A 130 -3.69 -5.43 5.78
N LEU A 131 -3.50 -6.06 6.94
CA LEU A 131 -4.55 -6.24 7.94
C LEU A 131 -5.01 -4.90 8.53
N LEU A 132 -4.08 -4.08 9.00
CA LEU A 132 -4.33 -2.72 9.50
C LEU A 132 -5.11 -1.90 8.48
N PHE A 133 -4.63 -1.90 7.24
CA PHE A 133 -5.23 -1.12 6.17
C PHE A 133 -6.60 -1.64 5.73
N ARG A 134 -6.83 -2.95 5.72
CA ARG A 134 -8.17 -3.53 5.47
C ARG A 134 -9.16 -3.14 6.55
N PHE A 135 -8.73 -3.11 7.81
CA PHE A 135 -9.59 -2.68 8.91
C PHE A 135 -9.98 -1.21 8.79
N ALA A 136 -9.00 -0.33 8.58
CA ALA A 136 -9.26 1.10 8.37
C ALA A 136 -10.20 1.35 7.18
N GLU A 137 -10.01 0.62 6.06
CA GLU A 137 -10.90 0.70 4.90
C GLU A 137 -12.31 0.15 5.18
N LYS A 138 -12.44 -0.93 5.95
CA LYS A 138 -13.73 -1.46 6.39
C LYS A 138 -14.49 -0.42 7.22
N LYS A 139 -13.81 0.25 8.15
CA LYS A 139 -14.40 1.32 8.99
C LYS A 139 -14.75 2.57 8.17
N ARG A 140 -13.96 2.90 7.14
CA ARG A 140 -14.31 3.94 6.17
C ARG A 140 -15.57 3.61 5.37
N GLN A 141 -15.69 2.36 4.88
CA GLN A 141 -16.82 1.91 4.06
C GLN A 141 -18.10 1.74 4.88
N ARG A 142 -17.97 1.44 6.17
CA ARG A 142 -19.08 1.31 7.13
C ARG A 142 -18.78 2.16 8.36
N PRO A 143 -18.92 3.49 8.25
CA PRO A 143 -18.64 4.40 9.35
C PRO A 143 -19.49 4.06 10.58
N PRO A 144 -18.90 4.03 11.80
CA PRO A 144 -19.68 3.92 13.02
C PRO A 144 -20.56 5.17 13.21
N ALA A 145 -21.61 5.05 14.04
CA ALA A 145 -22.41 6.21 14.43
C ALA A 145 -21.52 7.26 15.12
N GLY A 146 -21.66 8.53 14.71
CA GLY A 146 -20.80 9.61 15.22
C GLY A 146 -19.41 9.69 14.60
N ALA A 147 -19.15 8.96 13.52
CA ALA A 147 -17.87 9.05 12.80
C ALA A 147 -17.55 10.50 12.36
N PRO A 148 -16.28 10.94 12.47
CA PRO A 148 -15.88 12.27 12.02
C PRO A 148 -16.12 12.50 10.53
N ALA A 149 -16.41 13.74 10.14
CA ALA A 149 -16.67 14.11 8.75
C ALA A 149 -15.52 13.75 7.78
N PHE A 150 -14.29 13.71 8.28
CA PHE A 150 -13.11 13.38 7.49
C PHE A 150 -12.92 11.87 7.23
N ILE A 151 -13.74 10.98 7.81
CA ILE A 151 -13.50 9.53 7.77
C ILE A 151 -13.32 9.01 6.35
N SER A 152 -14.07 9.53 5.38
CA SER A 152 -13.99 9.22 3.93
C SER A 152 -12.61 9.46 3.31
N TYR A 153 -11.78 10.27 3.95
CA TYR A 153 -10.45 10.67 3.48
C TYR A 153 -9.31 10.00 4.24
N ALA A 154 -9.58 9.41 5.41
CA ALA A 154 -8.57 9.16 6.42
C ALA A 154 -8.01 7.74 6.50
N SER A 155 -8.58 6.76 5.79
CA SER A 155 -8.22 5.34 5.98
C SER A 155 -6.73 5.02 5.86
N HIS A 156 -6.00 5.62 4.91
CA HIS A 156 -4.55 5.45 4.79
C HIS A 156 -3.79 6.02 6.00
N PHE A 157 -4.21 7.18 6.50
CA PHE A 157 -3.61 7.81 7.68
C PHE A 157 -3.93 7.03 8.95
N VAL A 158 -5.17 6.58 9.08
CA VAL A 158 -5.60 5.73 10.20
C VAL A 158 -4.77 4.46 10.23
N ALA A 159 -4.63 3.75 9.10
CA ALA A 159 -3.81 2.55 9.03
C ALA A 159 -2.34 2.80 9.42
N MET A 160 -1.76 3.94 8.98
CA MET A 160 -0.40 4.34 9.37
C MET A 160 -0.26 4.54 10.87
N LEU A 161 -1.18 5.30 11.49
CA LEU A 161 -1.17 5.54 12.94
C LEU A 161 -1.34 4.24 13.73
N MET A 162 -2.26 3.38 13.30
CA MET A 162 -2.46 2.06 13.91
C MET A 162 -1.20 1.20 13.84
N GLY A 163 -0.44 1.28 12.74
CA GLY A 163 0.86 0.64 12.63
C GLY A 163 1.88 1.17 13.63
N ARG A 164 1.95 2.49 13.83
CA ARG A 164 2.83 3.10 14.85
C ARG A 164 2.47 2.63 16.26
N TYR A 165 1.19 2.63 16.61
CA TYR A 165 0.76 2.18 17.94
C TYR A 165 1.06 0.70 18.16
N LEU A 166 0.86 -0.14 17.14
CA LEU A 166 1.20 -1.56 17.24
C LEU A 166 2.69 -1.76 17.52
N LEU A 167 3.58 -1.06 16.82
CA LEU A 167 5.02 -1.14 17.05
C LEU A 167 5.39 -0.64 18.45
N ALA A 168 4.81 0.47 18.89
CA ALA A 168 5.02 1.03 20.23
C ALA A 168 4.59 0.05 21.34
N ASP A 169 3.42 -0.57 21.19
CA ASP A 169 2.89 -1.54 22.16
C ASP A 169 3.68 -2.85 22.18
N LEU A 170 4.29 -3.24 21.06
CA LEU A 170 5.18 -4.40 20.98
C LEU A 170 6.60 -4.09 21.44
N GLU A 171 6.92 -2.82 21.71
CA GLU A 171 8.26 -2.34 22.05
C GLU A 171 9.32 -2.72 21.01
N VAL A 172 8.96 -2.67 19.73
CA VAL A 172 9.87 -2.95 18.61
C VAL A 172 9.81 -1.85 17.56
N ASP A 173 10.91 -1.67 16.83
CA ASP A 173 10.88 -0.93 15.58
C ASP A 173 10.39 -1.82 14.43
N LEU A 174 10.27 -1.24 13.23
CA LEU A 174 9.84 -2.00 12.05
C LEU A 174 10.78 -3.18 11.74
N ALA A 175 12.09 -3.01 11.95
CA ALA A 175 13.07 -4.08 11.71
C ALA A 175 12.89 -5.26 12.67
N GLY A 176 12.47 -5.01 13.91
CA GLY A 176 12.09 -6.02 14.88
C GLY A 176 10.79 -6.76 14.57
N LEU A 177 9.95 -6.22 13.68
CA LEU A 177 8.72 -6.87 13.22
C LEU A 177 9.02 -7.98 12.19
N THR A 178 9.51 -9.10 12.68
CA THR A 178 9.87 -10.29 11.89
C THR A 178 8.91 -11.46 12.15
N HIS A 179 9.14 -12.60 11.50
CA HIS A 179 8.39 -13.84 11.74
C HIS A 179 8.36 -14.25 13.22
N GLN A 180 9.40 -13.93 14.00
CA GLN A 180 9.46 -14.26 15.44
C GLN A 180 8.45 -13.47 16.26
N LYS A 181 8.22 -12.21 15.89
CA LYS A 181 7.25 -11.31 16.55
C LYS A 181 5.87 -11.35 15.92
N PHE A 182 5.69 -12.11 14.84
CA PHE A 182 4.46 -12.11 14.07
C PHE A 182 3.25 -12.55 14.88
N GLN A 183 3.35 -13.62 15.66
CA GLN A 183 2.21 -14.13 16.43
C GLN A 183 1.79 -13.18 17.57
N ASP A 184 2.77 -12.60 18.26
CA ASP A 184 2.54 -11.56 19.26
C ASP A 184 1.86 -10.34 18.63
N ALA A 185 2.35 -9.91 17.46
CA ALA A 185 1.79 -8.78 16.73
C ALA A 185 0.36 -9.01 16.26
N ILE A 186 0.04 -10.21 15.76
CA ILE A 186 -1.34 -10.59 15.40
C ILE A 186 -2.24 -10.57 16.62
N THR A 187 -1.78 -11.13 17.74
CA THR A 187 -2.56 -11.19 18.99
C THR A 187 -2.83 -9.78 19.54
N GLN A 188 -1.79 -8.93 19.56
CA GLN A 188 -1.92 -7.54 19.99
C GLN A 188 -2.86 -6.74 19.07
N TRP A 189 -2.72 -6.93 17.76
CA TRP A 189 -3.59 -6.33 16.75
C TRP A 189 -5.06 -6.72 16.94
N GLU A 190 -5.35 -8.01 17.07
CA GLU A 190 -6.73 -8.50 17.25
C GLU A 190 -7.35 -8.05 18.57
N LEU A 191 -6.54 -7.84 19.61
CA LEU A 191 -7.00 -7.35 20.90
C LEU A 191 -7.33 -5.85 20.89
N LYS A 192 -6.56 -5.05 20.12
CA LYS A 192 -6.58 -3.57 20.18
C LYS A 192 -7.03 -2.88 18.90
N ASP A 193 -7.56 -3.58 17.92
CA ASP A 193 -7.93 -3.02 16.62
C ASP A 193 -8.86 -1.80 16.71
N GLU A 194 -9.91 -1.89 17.53
CA GLU A 194 -10.85 -0.80 17.80
C GLU A 194 -10.21 0.35 18.57
N GLU A 195 -9.35 0.05 19.57
CA GLU A 195 -8.65 1.05 20.38
C GLU A 195 -7.70 1.87 19.50
N TYR A 196 -6.85 1.20 18.71
CA TYR A 196 -5.93 1.85 17.78
C TYR A 196 -6.67 2.71 16.76
N HIS A 197 -7.80 2.22 16.25
CA HIS A 197 -8.60 2.98 15.29
C HIS A 197 -9.20 4.24 15.91
N GLN A 198 -9.79 4.14 17.10
CA GLN A 198 -10.36 5.30 17.78
C GLN A 198 -9.26 6.33 18.10
N LYS A 199 -8.13 5.87 18.65
CA LYS A 199 -6.97 6.72 18.93
C LYS A 199 -6.46 7.43 17.67
N ALA A 200 -6.40 6.72 16.54
CA ALA A 200 -6.01 7.31 15.27
C ALA A 200 -6.98 8.39 14.78
N LEU A 201 -8.29 8.22 14.99
CA LEU A 201 -9.28 9.27 14.67
C LEU A 201 -9.11 10.49 15.57
N ASP A 202 -8.87 10.29 16.86
CA ASP A 202 -8.70 11.38 17.83
C ASP A 202 -7.42 12.19 17.53
N ASP A 203 -6.32 11.53 17.17
CA ASP A 203 -5.07 12.18 16.77
C ASP A 203 -5.21 12.95 15.46
N LEU A 204 -5.97 12.40 14.49
CA LEU A 204 -6.29 13.12 13.25
C LEU A 204 -7.19 14.33 13.48
N GLN A 205 -8.20 14.20 14.34
CA GLN A 205 -9.06 15.32 14.71
C GLN A 205 -8.26 16.42 15.42
N THR A 206 -7.35 16.04 16.31
CA THR A 206 -6.43 16.97 16.99
C THR A 206 -5.52 17.68 15.99
N ALA A 207 -4.94 16.95 15.04
CA ALA A 207 -4.10 17.54 13.99
C ALA A 207 -4.88 18.49 13.07
N LEU A 208 -6.15 18.18 12.76
CA LEU A 208 -7.03 19.05 11.98
C LEU A 208 -7.39 20.32 12.74
N ASN A 209 -7.76 20.21 14.01
CA ASN A 209 -8.06 21.37 14.86
C ASN A 209 -6.83 22.29 15.05
N ALA A 210 -5.62 21.72 15.01
CA ALA A 210 -4.39 22.50 15.04
C ALA A 210 -4.04 23.15 13.68
N LEU A 211 -4.60 22.65 12.59
CA LEU A 211 -4.40 23.21 11.24
C LEU A 211 -5.38 24.36 10.96
N TYR A 212 -6.60 24.24 11.50
CA TYR A 212 -7.72 25.12 11.18
C TYR A 212 -8.23 25.87 12.40
N THR A 213 -8.35 27.19 12.27
CA THR A 213 -8.85 28.07 13.34
C THR A 213 -10.39 28.02 13.46
N ASN A 214 -11.11 27.56 12.44
CA ASN A 214 -12.57 27.46 12.42
C ASN A 214 -13.03 26.01 12.18
N PRO A 215 -14.05 25.53 12.92
CA PRO A 215 -14.47 24.12 12.89
C PRO A 215 -15.38 23.72 11.71
N ASP A 216 -15.96 24.68 10.97
CA ASP A 216 -16.84 24.41 9.82
C ASP A 216 -16.03 24.22 8.51
N GLU A 217 -15.19 23.20 8.49
CA GLU A 217 -14.40 22.83 7.31
C GLU A 217 -15.28 22.18 6.23
N SER A 218 -15.15 22.66 5.00
CA SER A 218 -15.82 22.03 3.86
C SER A 218 -15.21 20.66 3.55
N LEU A 219 -16.03 19.73 3.02
CA LEU A 219 -15.53 18.43 2.54
C LEU A 219 -14.41 18.56 1.50
N GLN A 220 -14.39 19.65 0.73
CA GLN A 220 -13.34 19.93 -0.25
C GLN A 220 -12.00 20.28 0.41
N GLN A 221 -12.02 21.07 1.49
CA GLN A 221 -10.81 21.39 2.25
C GLN A 221 -10.25 20.15 2.94
N LEU A 222 -11.11 19.34 3.58
CA LEU A 222 -10.70 18.06 4.16
C LEU A 222 -10.05 17.17 3.10
N ALA A 223 -10.71 16.97 1.95
CA ALA A 223 -10.14 16.17 0.87
C ALA A 223 -8.76 16.67 0.41
N ALA A 224 -8.56 17.99 0.29
CA ALA A 224 -7.30 18.59 -0.10
C ALA A 224 -6.20 18.37 0.94
N THR A 225 -6.53 18.51 2.22
CA THR A 225 -5.62 18.34 3.37
C THR A 225 -5.05 16.93 3.46
N PHE A 226 -5.91 15.92 3.35
CA PHE A 226 -5.48 14.52 3.31
C PHE A 226 -4.67 14.20 2.05
N ARG A 227 -5.06 14.77 0.90
CA ARG A 227 -4.37 14.55 -0.38
C ARG A 227 -2.95 15.13 -0.38
N ARG A 228 -2.74 16.31 0.21
CA ARG A 228 -1.42 16.97 0.26
C ARG A 228 -0.51 16.42 1.35
N GLY A 229 -1.08 15.78 2.37
CA GLY A 229 -0.29 15.30 3.51
C GLY A 229 -0.06 16.34 4.61
N ASP A 230 -0.86 17.41 4.65
CA ASP A 230 -0.65 18.57 5.54
C ASP A 230 -0.66 18.19 7.05
N LEU A 231 -1.27 17.05 7.39
CA LEU A 231 -1.37 16.53 8.75
C LEU A 231 -0.09 15.80 9.22
N LEU A 232 0.77 15.32 8.33
CA LEU A 232 1.89 14.44 8.69
C LEU A 232 2.83 15.04 9.74
N GLY A 233 3.12 16.34 9.64
CA GLY A 233 4.00 17.05 10.58
C GLY A 233 3.37 17.31 11.96
N ARG A 234 2.07 17.02 12.13
CA ARG A 234 1.30 17.28 13.36
C ARG A 234 0.85 16.00 14.07
N LEU A 235 1.09 14.84 13.46
CA LEU A 235 0.72 13.54 14.01
C LEU A 235 1.80 13.04 14.99
N PRO A 236 1.40 12.27 16.02
CA PRO A 236 2.36 11.67 16.93
C PRO A 236 3.30 10.73 16.18
N LYS A 237 4.57 10.73 16.58
CA LYS A 237 5.62 9.89 16.02
C LYS A 237 5.78 8.63 16.85
#